data_AF-G4SW83-F1
#
_entry.id   AF-G4SW83-F1
#
_cell.length_a   1.000
_cell.length_b   1.000
_cell.length_c   1.000
_cell.angle_alpha   90.00
_cell.angle_beta   90.00
_cell.angle_gamma   90.00
#
_symmetry.space_group_name_H-M   'P 1'
#
loop_
_entity.id
_entity.type
_entity.pdbx_description
1 polymer ?
#
loop_
_entity_poly.entity_id
_entity_poly.type
_entity_poly.pdbx_seq_one_letter_code
_entity_poly.pdbx_strand_id
1 'polypeptide(L)'
;MKTTLILTVTLIIAVIAYWIYRPSTHDATSDYTVLQHVEACKAELGITRKLPVLSCLDGTQVPIYVDKKEIQEDNWEKLLSNSKRCDNPHWLGGDMGCWTYSHLQIKQLDDDNIMALNCRQKGNQFEKDWFRKTKANLGMNQQQRKERFEKASSTERTELYYLYNTFNDIGIILRNTKTGKSCYLTQYGEAVVGFLPPLDAPLPSKDDYLDQYNPEQARPPKDFPQDLWYRDANQAFKSPAFTAEAGCVACHNAHGVKYSPYINSKHGLPDIYTMAPLPFLAVGKPFQNFFNNHNILQITTDSIDGEPQLCTQCHKMTTSGTCGYSFELATGHPDKTLSTWLTSGPSERNWMPPITVDPAVIKKHVAAMKCCCDNPQSQGCKTRKFGPTLADLPEGFDRGEGWISGQEPGLCKDIMESYQWNADKF
;
A
#
# COMPACT_ATOMS: atom_id res chain seq x y z
N MET A 1 21.44 -19.63 46.85
CA MET A 1 21.91 -19.97 45.49
C MET A 1 21.06 -21.04 44.79
N LYS A 2 20.78 -22.21 45.40
CA LYS A 2 19.99 -23.27 44.74
C LYS A 2 18.56 -22.85 44.37
N THR A 3 17.88 -22.10 45.23
CA THR A 3 16.49 -21.64 44.98
C THR A 3 16.40 -20.63 43.84
N THR A 4 17.38 -19.74 43.73
CA THR A 4 17.44 -18.71 42.67
C THR A 4 17.66 -19.36 41.30
N LEU A 5 18.52 -20.39 41.20
CA LEU A 5 18.77 -21.10 39.95
C LEU A 5 17.52 -21.84 39.44
N ILE A 6 16.76 -22.47 40.33
CA ILE A 6 15.54 -23.20 39.98
C ILE A 6 14.47 -22.23 39.45
N LEU A 7 14.31 -21.06 40.07
CA LEU A 7 13.38 -20.02 39.61
C LEU A 7 13.76 -19.49 38.22
N THR A 8 15.03 -19.20 37.97
CA THR A 8 15.49 -18.71 36.66
C THR A 8 15.28 -19.74 35.55
N VAL A 9 15.59 -21.01 35.81
CA VAL A 9 15.38 -22.09 34.82
C VAL A 9 13.90 -22.30 34.54
N THR A 10 13.05 -22.25 35.57
CA THR A 10 11.60 -22.39 35.41
C THR A 10 11.00 -21.23 34.60
N LEU A 11 11.48 -20.00 34.83
CA LEU A 11 11.06 -18.82 34.06
C LEU A 11 11.49 -18.92 32.59
N ILE A 12 12.71 -19.37 32.32
CA ILE A 12 13.21 -19.58 30.95
C ILE A 12 12.39 -20.66 30.24
N ILE A 13 12.11 -21.79 30.90
CA ILE A 13 11.27 -22.85 30.32
C ILE A 13 9.85 -22.35 30.09
N ALA A 14 9.27 -21.56 30.99
CA ALA A 14 7.94 -20.99 30.82
C ALA A 14 7.89 -19.98 29.66
N VAL A 15 8.92 -19.16 29.47
CA VAL A 15 9.03 -18.24 28.33
C VAL A 15 9.21 -19.00 27.01
N ILE A 16 10.08 -20.01 26.99
CA ILE A 16 10.28 -20.88 25.82
C ILE A 16 8.99 -21.64 25.49
N ALA A 17 8.33 -22.21 26.48
CA ALA A 17 7.04 -22.87 26.30
C ALA A 17 5.97 -21.89 25.85
N TYR A 18 5.92 -20.66 26.36
CA TYR A 18 4.99 -19.64 25.90
C TYR A 18 5.24 -19.22 24.44
N TRP A 19 6.50 -19.21 23.99
CA TRP A 19 6.83 -18.91 22.59
C TRP A 19 6.60 -20.11 21.65
N ILE A 20 6.86 -21.34 22.10
CA ILE A 20 6.64 -22.57 21.31
C ILE A 20 5.15 -22.93 21.25
N TYR A 21 4.43 -22.77 22.36
CA TYR A 21 3.00 -23.07 22.50
C TYR A 21 2.12 -21.84 22.40
N ARG A 22 2.66 -20.68 21.96
CA ARG A 22 1.79 -19.60 21.54
C ARG A 22 0.92 -20.20 20.43
N PRO A 23 -0.40 -20.35 20.62
CA PRO A 23 -1.25 -20.78 19.54
C PRO A 23 -0.94 -19.82 18.41
N SER A 24 -0.61 -20.33 17.23
CA SER A 24 -0.63 -19.50 16.04
C SER A 24 -1.99 -18.83 16.06
N THR A 25 -2.06 -17.54 16.38
CA THR A 25 -3.31 -16.79 16.36
C THR A 25 -3.80 -16.63 14.91
N HIS A 26 -3.08 -17.19 13.93
CA HIS A 26 -3.59 -17.54 12.63
C HIS A 26 -4.19 -18.94 12.70
N ASP A 27 -5.45 -19.00 13.14
CA ASP A 27 -6.50 -19.82 12.55
C ASP A 27 -7.76 -19.68 13.42
N ALA A 28 -8.21 -18.45 13.66
CA ALA A 28 -9.65 -18.26 13.59
C ALA A 28 -9.98 -18.49 12.11
N THR A 29 -10.38 -19.71 11.80
CA THR A 29 -10.99 -20.12 10.54
C THR A 29 -12.22 -19.23 10.33
N SER A 30 -11.98 -18.02 9.85
CA SER A 30 -13.01 -17.22 9.24
C SER A 30 -13.53 -18.08 8.10
N ASP A 31 -14.73 -18.63 8.23
CA ASP A 31 -15.44 -19.36 7.18
C ASP A 31 -15.57 -18.55 5.88
N TYR A 32 -15.18 -17.26 5.91
CA TYR A 32 -15.03 -16.37 4.77
C TYR A 32 -13.65 -16.48 4.12
N THR A 33 -13.59 -17.37 3.12
CA THR A 33 -12.43 -17.66 2.27
C THR A 33 -12.15 -16.52 1.26
N VAL A 34 -10.99 -16.57 0.61
CA VAL A 34 -10.64 -15.63 -0.48
C VAL A 34 -11.62 -15.77 -1.64
N LEU A 35 -11.98 -17.00 -2.02
CA LEU A 35 -12.93 -17.25 -3.11
C LEU A 35 -14.31 -16.63 -2.82
N GLN A 36 -14.88 -16.88 -1.63
CA GLN A 36 -16.16 -16.28 -1.25
C GLN A 36 -16.07 -14.75 -1.17
N HIS A 37 -14.93 -14.21 -0.77
CA HIS A 37 -14.70 -12.77 -0.79
C HIS A 37 -14.70 -12.21 -2.20
N VAL A 38 -14.01 -12.86 -3.13
CA VAL A 38 -13.99 -12.45 -4.55
C VAL A 38 -15.37 -12.57 -5.18
N GLU A 39 -16.14 -13.60 -4.85
CA GLU A 39 -17.53 -13.74 -5.31
C GLU A 39 -18.42 -12.58 -4.81
N ALA A 40 -18.35 -12.26 -3.51
CA ALA A 40 -19.05 -11.11 -2.94
C ALA A 40 -18.61 -9.79 -3.59
N CYS A 41 -17.32 -9.65 -3.86
CA CYS A 41 -16.75 -8.52 -4.59
C CYS A 41 -17.35 -8.35 -5.97
N LYS A 42 -17.37 -9.42 -6.76
CA LYS A 42 -17.96 -9.39 -8.10
C LYS A 42 -19.43 -8.99 -8.06
N ALA A 43 -20.20 -9.56 -7.13
CA ALA A 43 -21.61 -9.23 -6.95
C ALA A 43 -21.81 -7.75 -6.59
N GLU A 44 -21.06 -7.23 -5.61
CA GLU A 44 -21.18 -5.84 -5.15
C GLU A 44 -20.71 -4.81 -6.18
N LEU A 45 -19.69 -5.15 -6.96
CA LEU A 45 -19.11 -4.31 -8.01
C LEU A 45 -19.87 -4.41 -9.35
N GLY A 46 -20.78 -5.38 -9.49
CA GLY A 46 -21.50 -5.64 -10.74
C GLY A 46 -20.67 -6.35 -11.82
N ILE A 47 -19.58 -7.01 -11.44
CA ILE A 47 -18.68 -7.71 -12.38
C ILE A 47 -19.27 -9.08 -12.73
N THR A 48 -19.77 -9.24 -13.95
CA THR A 48 -20.41 -10.48 -14.43
C THR A 48 -19.44 -11.44 -15.12
N ARG A 49 -18.34 -10.93 -15.67
CA ARG A 49 -17.31 -11.72 -16.36
C ARG A 49 -16.44 -12.53 -15.39
N LYS A 50 -15.70 -13.51 -15.92
CA LYS A 50 -14.57 -14.11 -15.20
C LYS A 50 -13.43 -13.10 -15.04
N LEU A 51 -12.78 -13.10 -13.89
CA LEU A 51 -11.58 -12.30 -13.67
C LEU A 51 -10.42 -12.85 -14.51
N PRO A 52 -9.60 -11.99 -15.12
CA PRO A 52 -8.42 -12.44 -15.83
C PRO A 52 -7.41 -13.05 -14.85
N VAL A 53 -6.67 -14.06 -15.30
CA VAL A 53 -5.46 -14.50 -14.60
C VAL A 53 -4.43 -13.35 -14.63
N LEU A 54 -3.72 -13.22 -13.53
CA LEU A 54 -2.76 -12.14 -13.33
C LEU A 54 -1.36 -12.70 -13.14
N SER A 55 -0.37 -11.97 -13.68
CA SER A 55 1.03 -12.18 -13.37
C SER A 55 1.67 -10.84 -13.03
N CYS A 56 2.46 -10.81 -11.96
CA CYS A 56 3.27 -9.64 -11.65
C CYS A 56 4.21 -9.27 -12.80
N LEU A 57 4.62 -10.26 -13.59
CA LEU A 57 5.54 -10.09 -14.72
C LEU A 57 4.87 -9.53 -15.98
N ASP A 58 3.52 -9.55 -16.04
CA ASP A 58 2.76 -8.86 -17.09
C ASP A 58 2.51 -7.39 -16.74
N GLY A 59 2.90 -6.95 -15.55
CA GLY A 59 2.82 -5.56 -15.14
C GLY A 59 3.93 -4.71 -15.76
N THR A 60 3.63 -3.43 -15.97
CA THR A 60 4.65 -2.45 -16.31
C THR A 60 5.56 -2.25 -15.10
N GLN A 61 6.86 -2.46 -15.29
CA GLN A 61 7.86 -2.12 -14.28
C GLN A 61 7.86 -0.60 -14.04
N VAL A 62 7.78 -0.20 -12.78
CA VAL A 62 7.86 1.20 -12.34
C VAL A 62 9.33 1.53 -12.08
N PRO A 63 9.98 2.38 -12.89
CA PRO A 63 11.38 2.70 -12.70
C PRO A 63 11.58 3.65 -11.51
N ILE A 64 12.76 3.56 -10.90
CA ILE A 64 13.13 4.37 -9.74
C ILE A 64 14.28 5.27 -10.11
N TYR A 65 14.18 6.51 -9.64
CA TYR A 65 15.16 7.53 -9.91
C TYR A 65 15.81 7.98 -8.60
N VAL A 66 17.09 8.29 -8.69
CA VAL A 66 17.87 9.00 -7.67
C VAL A 66 18.61 10.12 -8.39
N ASP A 67 18.50 11.35 -7.90
CA ASP A 67 19.09 12.53 -8.54
C ASP A 67 18.66 12.68 -10.02
N LYS A 68 17.39 12.40 -10.31
CA LYS A 68 16.75 12.38 -11.64
C LYS A 68 17.33 11.35 -12.61
N LYS A 69 18.10 10.37 -12.11
CA LYS A 69 18.68 9.28 -12.91
C LYS A 69 18.06 7.96 -12.52
N GLU A 70 17.63 7.20 -13.52
CA GLU A 70 17.10 5.87 -13.30
C GLU A 70 18.18 4.95 -12.73
N ILE A 71 17.82 4.17 -11.72
CA ILE A 71 18.68 3.14 -11.16
C ILE A 71 18.78 1.98 -12.15
N GLN A 72 20.01 1.65 -12.54
CA GLN A 72 20.39 0.58 -13.46
C GLN A 72 21.58 -0.20 -12.87
N GLU A 73 21.91 -1.35 -13.46
CA GLU A 73 22.98 -2.24 -12.97
C GLU A 73 24.33 -1.53 -12.84
N ASP A 74 24.70 -0.73 -13.84
CA ASP A 74 25.98 -0.04 -13.94
C ASP A 74 26.12 1.18 -13.00
N ASN A 75 25.01 1.69 -12.49
CA ASN A 75 24.96 2.88 -11.66
C ASN A 75 24.38 2.61 -10.26
N TRP A 76 23.92 1.39 -9.98
CA TRP A 76 23.32 0.93 -8.73
C TRP A 76 24.15 1.34 -7.51
N GLU A 77 25.40 0.91 -7.48
CA GLU A 77 26.29 1.20 -6.36
C GLU A 77 26.52 2.70 -6.23
N LYS A 78 26.74 3.41 -7.33
CA LYS A 78 27.00 4.87 -7.30
C LYS A 78 25.79 5.68 -6.81
N LEU A 79 24.58 5.28 -7.21
CA LEU A 79 23.36 5.99 -6.85
C LEU A 79 22.92 5.66 -5.41
N LEU A 80 23.25 4.49 -4.85
CA LEU A 80 22.79 4.10 -3.51
C LEU A 80 23.87 4.01 -2.43
N SER A 81 25.15 4.06 -2.79
CA SER A 81 26.29 3.97 -1.84
C SER A 81 26.40 5.11 -0.83
N ASN A 82 25.62 6.18 -0.97
CA ASN A 82 25.86 7.44 -0.25
C ASN A 82 24.66 7.98 0.52
N SER A 83 23.78 7.12 1.07
CA SER A 83 22.57 7.59 1.79
C SER A 83 21.63 8.45 0.92
N LYS A 84 21.73 8.32 -0.41
CA LYS A 84 20.97 9.13 -1.37
C LYS A 84 19.49 8.75 -1.36
N ARG A 85 18.65 9.75 -1.55
CA ARG A 85 17.19 9.67 -1.52
C ARG A 85 16.65 9.33 -2.91
N CYS A 86 15.54 8.59 -2.98
CA CYS A 86 14.87 8.30 -4.24
C CYS A 86 13.95 9.47 -4.59
N ASP A 87 13.93 9.86 -5.86
CA ASP A 87 13.04 10.93 -6.34
C ASP A 87 11.58 10.48 -6.35
N ASN A 88 11.35 9.17 -6.51
CA ASN A 88 10.04 8.53 -6.48
C ASN A 88 9.90 7.75 -5.18
N PRO A 89 9.39 8.37 -4.12
CA PRO A 89 9.28 7.69 -2.85
C PRO A 89 8.23 6.56 -2.92
N HIS A 90 8.62 5.38 -2.45
CA HIS A 90 7.78 4.19 -2.45
C HIS A 90 7.09 4.03 -1.09
N TRP A 91 5.75 4.08 -1.08
CA TRP A 91 4.82 4.33 0.06
C TRP A 91 4.95 3.46 1.32
N LEU A 92 5.71 2.36 1.30
CA LEU A 92 5.71 1.37 2.40
C LEU A 92 7.11 0.91 2.78
N GLY A 93 8.07 1.81 2.59
CA GLY A 93 9.48 1.51 2.74
C GLY A 93 10.15 2.16 3.93
N GLY A 94 9.37 2.63 4.93
CA GLY A 94 9.71 3.58 6.00
C GLY A 94 11.09 3.51 6.64
N ASP A 95 11.87 2.47 6.39
CA ASP A 95 13.10 2.19 7.09
C ASP A 95 14.33 1.95 6.17
N MET A 96 14.24 1.70 4.85
CA MET A 96 15.38 1.06 4.14
C MET A 96 15.55 1.31 2.61
N GLY A 97 15.59 2.57 2.18
CA GLY A 97 16.19 2.93 0.86
C GLY A 97 15.32 2.74 -0.38
N CYS A 98 15.94 2.91 -1.56
CA CYS A 98 15.27 2.81 -2.86
C CYS A 98 14.94 1.37 -3.22
N TRP A 99 13.69 0.99 -2.95
CA TRP A 99 13.16 -0.33 -3.32
C TRP A 99 12.98 -0.41 -4.80
N THR A 100 13.57 -1.46 -5.36
CA THR A 100 14.12 -1.44 -6.70
C THR A 100 13.13 -1.82 -7.78
N TYR A 101 12.02 -2.49 -7.42
CA TYR A 101 11.07 -2.97 -8.42
C TYR A 101 9.66 -3.03 -7.86
N SER A 102 8.78 -2.26 -8.49
CA SER A 102 7.34 -2.46 -8.42
C SER A 102 6.82 -2.72 -9.82
N HIS A 103 5.92 -3.67 -9.97
CA HIS A 103 5.20 -3.93 -11.20
C HIS A 103 3.75 -3.54 -10.98
N LEU A 104 3.22 -2.72 -11.89
CA LEU A 104 1.82 -2.34 -11.89
C LEU A 104 1.13 -2.90 -13.13
N GLN A 105 0.03 -3.60 -12.91
CA GLN A 105 -0.83 -4.06 -13.99
C GLN A 105 -2.25 -3.54 -13.74
N ILE A 106 -2.76 -2.75 -14.67
CA ILE A 106 -4.15 -2.29 -14.64
C ILE A 106 -4.92 -3.00 -15.75
N LYS A 107 -6.04 -3.63 -15.41
CA LYS A 107 -6.96 -4.28 -16.34
C LYS A 107 -8.32 -3.61 -16.23
N GLN A 108 -8.83 -3.11 -17.34
CA GLN A 108 -10.23 -2.76 -17.44
C GLN A 108 -11.06 -4.05 -17.49
N LEU A 109 -12.01 -4.19 -16.57
CA LEU A 109 -12.90 -5.36 -16.53
C LEU A 109 -14.16 -5.12 -17.36
N ASP A 110 -14.74 -3.93 -17.23
CA ASP A 110 -15.90 -3.40 -17.96
C ASP A 110 -15.85 -1.87 -17.90
N ASP A 111 -16.90 -1.14 -18.31
CA ASP A 111 -16.89 0.34 -18.33
C ASP A 111 -16.71 1.00 -16.95
N ASP A 112 -17.04 0.27 -15.88
CA ASP A 112 -17.16 0.82 -14.52
C ASP A 112 -16.14 0.21 -13.57
N ASN A 113 -15.52 -0.90 -13.92
CA ASN A 113 -14.67 -1.67 -13.03
C ASN A 113 -13.25 -1.82 -13.58
N ILE A 114 -12.28 -1.57 -12.69
CA ILE A 114 -10.87 -1.86 -12.91
C ILE A 114 -10.36 -2.91 -11.92
N MET A 115 -9.33 -3.62 -12.35
CA MET A 115 -8.49 -4.47 -11.52
C MET A 115 -7.06 -3.95 -11.54
N ALA A 116 -6.53 -3.57 -10.39
CA ALA A 116 -5.16 -3.11 -10.23
C ALA A 116 -4.36 -4.15 -9.45
N LEU A 117 -3.28 -4.66 -10.04
CA LEU A 117 -2.28 -5.48 -9.39
C LEU A 117 -1.02 -4.63 -9.16
N ASN A 118 -0.55 -4.63 -7.92
CA ASN A 118 0.73 -4.04 -7.54
C ASN A 118 1.60 -5.11 -6.91
N CYS A 119 2.71 -5.46 -7.54
CA CYS A 119 3.67 -6.43 -7.03
C CYS A 119 5.01 -5.76 -6.75
N ARG A 120 5.56 -6.01 -5.56
CA ARG A 120 6.73 -5.27 -5.06
C ARG A 120 7.80 -6.21 -4.60
N GLN A 121 9.03 -5.95 -5.00
CA GLN A 121 10.22 -6.64 -4.53
C GLN A 121 10.95 -5.71 -3.56
N LYS A 122 10.89 -6.03 -2.27
CA LYS A 122 11.61 -5.30 -1.23
C LYS A 122 13.03 -5.85 -1.15
N GLY A 123 14.02 -5.00 -1.38
CA GLY A 123 15.44 -5.32 -1.33
C GLY A 123 16.02 -5.55 0.08
N ASN A 124 15.19 -5.61 1.13
CA ASN A 124 15.64 -6.02 2.46
C ASN A 124 15.53 -7.53 2.56
N GLN A 125 16.47 -8.21 1.92
CA GLN A 125 16.75 -9.61 2.25
C GLN A 125 18.24 -9.75 2.56
N PHE A 126 18.83 -8.71 3.16
CA PHE A 126 20.26 -8.62 3.46
C PHE A 126 20.78 -9.77 4.33
N GLU A 127 19.90 -10.44 5.07
CA GLU A 127 20.23 -11.61 5.89
C GLU A 127 20.23 -12.93 5.09
N LYS A 128 19.77 -12.93 3.83
CA LYS A 128 19.75 -14.12 2.98
C LYS A 128 20.96 -14.17 2.06
N ASP A 129 21.72 -15.24 2.15
CA ASP A 129 22.97 -15.42 1.38
C ASP A 129 22.77 -15.36 -0.14
N TRP A 130 21.63 -15.84 -0.66
CA TRP A 130 21.30 -15.74 -2.09
C TRP A 130 21.10 -14.29 -2.53
N PHE A 131 20.47 -13.46 -1.70
CA PHE A 131 20.27 -12.03 -1.94
C PHE A 131 21.59 -11.24 -1.86
N ARG A 132 22.46 -11.58 -0.88
CA ARG A 132 23.79 -10.98 -0.74
C ARG A 132 24.72 -11.30 -1.91
N LYS A 133 24.65 -12.52 -2.46
CA LYS A 133 25.36 -12.91 -3.69
C LYS A 133 24.84 -12.18 -4.94
N THR A 134 23.67 -11.55 -4.84
CA THR A 134 22.97 -10.92 -5.97
C THR A 134 22.73 -9.43 -5.83
N LYS A 135 23.61 -8.70 -5.13
CA LYS A 135 23.70 -7.23 -5.25
C LYS A 135 23.70 -6.76 -6.71
N ALA A 136 24.34 -7.51 -7.61
CA ALA A 136 24.31 -7.25 -9.05
C ALA A 136 22.89 -7.25 -9.66
N ASN A 137 21.94 -8.02 -9.13
CA ASN A 137 20.56 -8.06 -9.61
C ASN A 137 19.73 -6.86 -9.18
N LEU A 138 20.17 -6.09 -8.18
CA LEU A 138 19.39 -4.97 -7.63
C LEU A 138 19.35 -3.75 -8.54
N GLY A 139 20.22 -3.67 -9.55
CA GLY A 139 20.12 -2.69 -10.64
C GLY A 139 19.62 -3.29 -11.96
N MET A 140 19.43 -4.60 -12.07
CA MET A 140 18.92 -5.23 -13.29
C MET A 140 17.41 -5.06 -13.44
N ASN A 141 16.95 -4.56 -14.57
CA ASN A 141 15.53 -4.59 -14.93
C ASN A 141 15.04 -6.03 -15.17
N GLN A 142 13.72 -6.18 -15.33
CA GLN A 142 13.09 -7.48 -15.45
C GLN A 142 13.59 -8.30 -16.65
N GLN A 143 13.85 -7.63 -17.78
CA GLN A 143 14.36 -8.27 -19.00
C GLN A 143 15.79 -8.80 -18.80
N GLN A 144 16.67 -8.01 -18.18
CA GLN A 144 18.05 -8.43 -17.87
C GLN A 144 18.06 -9.65 -16.94
N ARG A 145 17.16 -9.70 -15.95
CA ARG A 145 17.02 -10.86 -15.06
C ARG A 145 16.52 -12.10 -15.79
N LYS A 146 15.54 -11.93 -16.68
CA LYS A 146 15.05 -13.00 -17.54
C LYS A 146 16.19 -13.61 -18.35
N GLU A 147 16.96 -12.76 -19.04
CA GLU A 147 18.08 -13.21 -19.87
C GLU A 147 19.16 -13.91 -19.06
N ARG A 148 19.48 -13.40 -17.87
CA ARG A 148 20.44 -14.03 -16.96
C ARG A 148 19.95 -15.40 -16.50
N PHE A 149 18.68 -15.52 -16.13
CA PHE A 149 18.04 -16.79 -15.79
C PHE A 149 18.06 -17.78 -16.97
N GLU A 150 17.72 -17.34 -18.17
CA GLU A 150 17.63 -18.22 -19.34
C GLU A 150 18.99 -18.77 -19.77
N LYS A 151 20.05 -17.98 -19.60
CA LYS A 151 21.45 -18.35 -19.90
C LYS A 151 22.14 -19.12 -18.77
N ALA A 152 21.49 -19.26 -17.61
CA ALA A 152 22.09 -19.87 -16.43
C ALA A 152 22.31 -21.38 -16.57
N SER A 153 23.32 -21.89 -15.87
CA SER A 153 23.51 -23.33 -15.69
C SER A 153 22.33 -23.95 -14.92
N SER A 154 22.11 -25.25 -15.07
CA SER A 154 21.01 -25.95 -14.36
C SER A 154 21.08 -25.79 -12.84
N THR A 155 22.29 -25.69 -12.27
CA THR A 155 22.53 -25.52 -10.83
C THR A 155 22.20 -24.12 -10.31
N GLU A 156 22.26 -23.08 -11.14
CA GLU A 156 22.01 -21.69 -10.74
C GLU A 156 20.59 -21.22 -11.10
N ARG A 157 19.91 -21.98 -11.97
CA ARG A 157 18.64 -21.60 -12.59
C ARG A 157 17.54 -21.35 -11.56
N THR A 158 17.47 -22.16 -10.51
CA THR A 158 16.47 -22.01 -9.44
C THR A 158 16.68 -20.75 -8.61
N GLU A 159 17.92 -20.45 -8.21
CA GLU A 159 18.24 -19.22 -7.49
C GLU A 159 17.91 -17.98 -8.33
N LEU A 160 18.31 -17.96 -9.60
CA LEU A 160 18.00 -16.85 -10.50
C LEU A 160 16.50 -16.74 -10.80
N TYR A 161 15.75 -17.83 -10.75
CA TYR A 161 14.29 -17.79 -10.87
C TYR A 161 13.62 -17.13 -9.67
N TYR A 162 14.12 -17.37 -8.45
CA TYR A 162 13.67 -16.63 -7.27
C TYR A 162 13.81 -15.12 -7.49
N LEU A 163 14.96 -14.68 -8.00
CA LEU A 163 15.25 -13.26 -8.24
C LEU A 163 14.42 -12.67 -9.38
N TYR A 164 14.14 -13.47 -10.40
CA TYR A 164 13.29 -13.09 -11.52
C TYR A 164 11.82 -12.94 -11.09
N ASN A 165 11.29 -13.87 -10.29
CA ASN A 165 9.84 -14.04 -10.15
C ASN A 165 9.30 -14.02 -8.71
N THR A 166 10.09 -13.66 -7.69
CA THR A 166 9.56 -13.51 -6.33
C THR A 166 9.46 -12.07 -5.88
N PHE A 167 8.37 -11.80 -5.20
CA PHE A 167 7.94 -10.52 -4.66
C PHE A 167 7.81 -10.64 -3.15
N ASN A 168 7.73 -9.51 -2.46
CA ASN A 168 7.55 -9.45 -1.02
C ASN A 168 6.16 -9.01 -0.62
N ASP A 169 5.44 -8.42 -1.56
CA ASP A 169 4.17 -7.79 -1.32
C ASP A 169 3.42 -7.70 -2.64
N ILE A 170 2.24 -8.32 -2.71
CA ILE A 170 1.34 -8.21 -3.85
C ILE A 170 -0.02 -7.76 -3.32
N GLY A 171 -0.55 -6.70 -3.93
CA GLY A 171 -1.87 -6.18 -3.65
C GLY A 171 -2.71 -6.21 -4.91
N ILE A 172 -3.91 -6.76 -4.80
CA ILE A 172 -4.93 -6.73 -5.85
C ILE A 172 -6.09 -5.88 -5.35
N ILE A 173 -6.52 -4.96 -6.22
CA ILE A 173 -7.62 -4.05 -5.95
C ILE A 173 -8.63 -4.19 -7.07
N LEU A 174 -9.86 -4.56 -6.73
CA LEU A 174 -11.00 -4.38 -7.63
C LEU A 174 -11.69 -3.09 -7.24
N ARG A 175 -11.93 -2.20 -8.20
CA ARG A 175 -12.49 -0.86 -7.93
C ARG A 175 -13.56 -0.55 -8.97
N ASN A 176 -14.74 -0.17 -8.49
CA ASN A 176 -15.75 0.46 -9.32
C ASN A 176 -15.50 1.98 -9.34
N THR A 177 -15.16 2.51 -10.51
CA THR A 177 -14.76 3.91 -10.75
C THR A 177 -15.94 4.87 -10.85
N LYS A 178 -17.19 4.40 -10.69
CA LYS A 178 -18.37 5.26 -10.58
C LYS A 178 -18.93 5.34 -9.17
N THR A 179 -19.02 4.19 -8.48
CA THR A 179 -19.66 4.08 -7.16
C THR A 179 -18.66 4.24 -6.02
N GLY A 180 -17.40 3.98 -6.28
CA GLY A 180 -16.38 3.94 -5.25
C GLY A 180 -16.45 2.70 -4.34
N LYS A 181 -17.00 1.59 -4.82
CA LYS A 181 -16.83 0.28 -4.18
C LYS A 181 -15.45 -0.31 -4.46
N SER A 182 -14.87 -0.95 -3.46
CA SER A 182 -13.51 -1.51 -3.52
C SER A 182 -13.38 -2.85 -2.80
N CYS A 183 -12.55 -3.72 -3.37
CA CYS A 183 -12.12 -4.97 -2.76
C CYS A 183 -10.60 -5.09 -2.72
N TYR A 184 -10.10 -5.80 -1.72
CA TYR A 184 -8.67 -5.99 -1.51
C TYR A 184 -8.31 -7.43 -1.29
N LEU A 185 -7.27 -7.86 -1.99
CA LEU A 185 -6.53 -9.05 -1.67
C LEU A 185 -5.08 -8.64 -1.47
N THR A 186 -4.44 -9.20 -0.46
CA THR A 186 -3.02 -8.95 -0.23
C THR A 186 -2.30 -10.25 0.06
N GLN A 187 -1.03 -10.27 -0.33
CA GLN A 187 -0.08 -11.24 0.14
C GLN A 187 1.21 -10.51 0.44
N TYR A 188 1.82 -10.81 1.58
CA TYR A 188 3.15 -10.32 1.89
C TYR A 188 3.94 -11.37 2.66
N GLY A 189 5.24 -11.34 2.44
CA GLY A 189 6.16 -12.31 3.01
C GLY A 189 7.55 -12.19 2.40
N GLU A 190 8.37 -13.18 2.70
CA GLU A 190 9.76 -13.16 2.25
C GLU A 190 9.92 -13.50 0.77
N ALA A 191 9.05 -14.35 0.22
CA ALA A 191 9.06 -14.73 -1.18
C ALA A 191 7.64 -15.16 -1.62
N VAL A 192 7.05 -14.37 -2.50
CA VAL A 192 5.73 -14.60 -3.09
C VAL A 192 5.90 -14.62 -4.60
N VAL A 193 5.61 -15.73 -5.26
CA VAL A 193 5.82 -15.83 -6.71
C VAL A 193 4.77 -15.02 -7.47
N GLY A 194 5.20 -14.40 -8.57
CA GLY A 194 4.38 -13.53 -9.40
C GLY A 194 3.30 -14.21 -10.25
N PHE A 195 3.26 -15.54 -10.31
CA PHE A 195 2.22 -16.31 -11.00
C PHE A 195 1.05 -16.47 -10.02
N LEU A 196 -0.05 -15.76 -10.28
CA LEU A 196 -1.18 -15.68 -9.36
C LEU A 196 -2.34 -16.56 -9.81
N PRO A 197 -2.96 -17.34 -8.92
CA PRO A 197 -4.05 -18.22 -9.29
C PRO A 197 -5.28 -17.46 -9.80
N PRO A 198 -6.19 -18.14 -10.53
CA PRO A 198 -7.53 -17.64 -10.74
C PRO A 198 -8.17 -17.26 -9.39
N LEU A 199 -8.74 -16.07 -9.32
CA LEU A 199 -9.30 -15.54 -8.07
C LEU A 199 -10.77 -15.90 -7.87
N ASP A 200 -11.47 -16.23 -8.95
CA ASP A 200 -12.90 -16.51 -8.99
C ASP A 200 -13.21 -17.87 -9.64
N ALA A 201 -12.22 -18.77 -9.66
CA ALA A 201 -12.36 -20.13 -10.17
C ALA A 201 -11.42 -21.09 -9.42
N PRO A 202 -11.73 -22.41 -9.41
CA PRO A 202 -10.80 -23.42 -8.92
C PRO A 202 -9.46 -23.40 -9.66
N LEU A 203 -8.40 -23.89 -9.00
CA LEU A 203 -7.11 -24.09 -9.63
C LEU A 203 -7.25 -25.14 -10.76
N PRO A 204 -6.94 -24.79 -12.02
CA PRO A 204 -7.06 -25.70 -13.16
C PRO A 204 -5.91 -26.71 -13.15
N SER A 205 -5.84 -27.61 -14.13
CA SER A 205 -4.70 -28.52 -14.27
C SER A 205 -3.39 -27.74 -14.43
N LYS A 206 -2.25 -28.35 -14.10
CA LYS A 206 -0.95 -27.67 -14.15
C LYS A 206 -0.60 -27.14 -15.54
N ASP A 207 -0.91 -27.90 -16.58
CA ASP A 207 -0.64 -27.51 -17.97
C ASP A 207 -1.58 -26.37 -18.38
N ASP A 208 -2.89 -26.51 -18.14
CA ASP A 208 -3.88 -25.44 -18.39
C ASP A 208 -3.55 -24.15 -17.62
N TYR A 209 -3.04 -24.28 -16.39
CA TYR A 209 -2.63 -23.17 -15.56
C TYR A 209 -1.47 -22.40 -16.20
N LEU A 210 -0.42 -23.11 -16.64
CA LEU A 210 0.71 -22.49 -17.31
C LEU A 210 0.29 -21.85 -18.63
N ASP A 211 -0.59 -22.49 -19.41
CA ASP A 211 -1.05 -21.99 -20.71
C ASP A 211 -1.86 -20.68 -20.62
N GLN A 212 -2.35 -20.31 -19.43
CA GLN A 212 -3.04 -19.03 -19.19
C GLN A 212 -2.10 -17.81 -19.05
N TYR A 213 -0.79 -18.03 -18.90
CA TYR A 213 0.19 -16.95 -18.76
C TYR A 213 0.87 -16.60 -20.08
N ASN A 214 1.38 -15.38 -20.16
CA ASN A 214 2.16 -14.91 -21.30
C ASN A 214 3.33 -15.89 -21.61
N PRO A 215 3.40 -16.45 -22.84
CA PRO A 215 4.43 -17.41 -23.22
C PRO A 215 5.85 -16.82 -23.22
N GLU A 216 5.98 -15.48 -23.26
CA GLU A 216 7.26 -14.81 -23.12
C GLU A 216 7.79 -14.83 -21.69
N GLN A 217 6.97 -15.15 -20.67
CA GLN A 217 7.47 -15.28 -19.31
C GLN A 217 8.25 -16.57 -19.14
N ALA A 218 9.36 -16.49 -18.40
CA ALA A 218 10.11 -17.68 -18.04
C ALA A 218 9.27 -18.59 -17.13
N ARG A 219 9.15 -19.86 -17.52
CA ARG A 219 8.47 -20.90 -16.74
C ARG A 219 9.29 -21.32 -15.52
N PRO A 220 8.64 -21.74 -14.41
CA PRO A 220 9.33 -22.28 -13.26
C PRO A 220 10.23 -23.48 -13.64
N PRO A 221 11.50 -23.51 -13.18
CA PRO A 221 12.34 -24.69 -13.30
C PRO A 221 11.70 -25.94 -12.67
N LYS A 222 12.11 -27.13 -13.12
CA LYS A 222 11.55 -28.40 -12.65
C LYS A 222 11.70 -28.61 -11.13
N ASP A 223 12.80 -28.11 -10.57
CA ASP A 223 13.18 -28.17 -9.17
C ASP A 223 12.69 -26.96 -8.35
N PHE A 224 12.01 -26.00 -8.98
CA PHE A 224 11.43 -24.87 -8.26
C PHE A 224 10.18 -25.32 -7.47
N PRO A 225 10.05 -24.98 -6.17
CA PRO A 225 8.98 -25.53 -5.32
C PRO A 225 7.58 -25.26 -5.88
N GLN A 226 6.81 -26.32 -6.09
CA GLN A 226 5.53 -26.24 -6.78
C GLN A 226 4.47 -25.45 -6.00
N ASP A 227 4.43 -25.61 -4.69
CA ASP A 227 3.57 -24.89 -3.74
C ASP A 227 3.76 -23.37 -3.80
N LEU A 228 4.93 -22.90 -4.26
CA LEU A 228 5.18 -21.49 -4.46
C LEU A 228 4.56 -20.90 -5.73
N TRP A 229 4.12 -21.66 -6.72
CA TRP A 229 3.57 -21.08 -7.96
C TRP A 229 2.28 -21.73 -8.46
N TYR A 230 2.00 -22.96 -8.03
CA TYR A 230 0.80 -23.71 -8.35
C TYR A 230 0.04 -24.02 -7.06
N ARG A 231 -0.85 -23.11 -6.70
CA ARG A 231 -1.61 -23.08 -5.45
C ARG A 231 -2.92 -22.35 -5.68
N ASP A 232 -3.96 -22.65 -4.92
CA ASP A 232 -5.24 -21.94 -5.06
C ASP A 232 -5.21 -20.53 -4.44
N ALA A 233 -6.29 -19.77 -4.61
CA ALA A 233 -6.40 -18.40 -4.11
C ALA A 233 -6.33 -18.31 -2.57
N ASN A 234 -6.85 -19.31 -1.83
CA ASN A 234 -6.80 -19.33 -0.36
C ASN A 234 -5.39 -19.58 0.16
N GLN A 235 -4.60 -20.36 -0.58
CA GLN A 235 -3.19 -20.60 -0.29
C GLN A 235 -2.32 -19.41 -0.71
N ALA A 236 -2.68 -18.73 -1.81
CA ALA A 236 -1.88 -17.66 -2.38
C ALA A 236 -2.01 -16.32 -1.65
N PHE A 237 -3.15 -16.03 -1.05
CA PHE A 237 -3.44 -14.76 -0.42
C PHE A 237 -3.73 -14.91 1.06
N LYS A 238 -3.52 -13.83 1.81
CA LYS A 238 -3.99 -13.75 3.19
C LYS A 238 -5.52 -13.70 3.21
N SER A 239 -6.11 -14.17 4.31
CA SER A 239 -7.57 -14.10 4.47
C SER A 239 -8.06 -12.64 4.44
N PRO A 240 -9.33 -12.39 4.03
CA PRO A 240 -9.90 -11.05 4.06
C PRO A 240 -9.89 -10.42 5.46
N ALA A 241 -10.10 -11.23 6.51
CA ALA A 241 -10.03 -10.78 7.89
C ALA A 241 -8.65 -10.28 8.28
N PHE A 242 -7.62 -11.08 8.00
CA PHE A 242 -6.24 -10.67 8.21
C PHE A 242 -5.89 -9.41 7.40
N THR A 243 -6.34 -9.34 6.14
CA THR A 243 -6.10 -8.18 5.26
C THR A 243 -6.70 -6.90 5.85
N ALA A 244 -7.93 -6.97 6.37
CA ALA A 244 -8.59 -5.85 7.03
C ALA A 244 -7.85 -5.43 8.32
N GLU A 245 -7.52 -6.40 9.18
CA GLU A 245 -6.82 -6.17 10.46
C GLU A 245 -5.39 -5.65 10.29
N ALA A 246 -4.70 -6.05 9.22
CA ALA A 246 -3.37 -5.56 8.87
C ALA A 246 -3.34 -4.07 8.44
N GLY A 247 -4.47 -3.36 8.57
CA GLY A 247 -4.54 -1.92 8.31
C GLY A 247 -4.58 -1.57 6.83
N CYS A 248 -4.89 -2.52 5.93
CA CYS A 248 -5.04 -2.20 4.51
C CYS A 248 -6.12 -1.12 4.31
N VAL A 249 -7.20 -1.19 5.08
CA VAL A 249 -8.25 -0.15 5.10
C VAL A 249 -7.65 1.23 5.40
N ALA A 250 -6.83 1.34 6.45
CA ALA A 250 -6.24 2.61 6.85
C ALA A 250 -5.37 3.21 5.74
N CYS A 251 -4.60 2.39 5.03
CA CYS A 251 -3.74 2.88 3.94
C CYS A 251 -4.49 3.16 2.63
N HIS A 252 -5.66 2.58 2.40
CA HIS A 252 -6.38 2.66 1.12
C HIS A 252 -7.65 3.53 1.17
N ASN A 253 -8.12 3.91 2.35
CA ASN A 253 -9.39 4.61 2.53
C ASN A 253 -9.47 5.99 1.86
N ALA A 254 -8.32 6.63 1.64
CA ALA A 254 -8.25 7.92 0.98
C ALA A 254 -8.85 7.89 -0.44
N HIS A 255 -8.75 6.74 -1.11
CA HIS A 255 -8.73 6.70 -2.57
C HIS A 255 -9.22 5.41 -3.22
N GLY A 256 -9.35 4.31 -2.49
CA GLY A 256 -9.67 3.01 -3.06
C GLY A 256 -8.50 2.35 -3.82
N VAL A 257 -7.57 3.10 -4.40
CA VAL A 257 -6.28 2.56 -4.90
C VAL A 257 -5.12 3.27 -4.21
N LYS A 258 -3.97 2.61 -4.13
CA LYS A 258 -2.74 3.24 -3.60
C LYS A 258 -2.22 4.22 -4.66
N TYR A 259 -2.34 5.52 -4.38
CA TYR A 259 -1.78 6.55 -5.24
C TYR A 259 -0.41 6.99 -4.74
N SER A 260 0.60 6.86 -5.60
CA SER A 260 1.75 7.76 -5.59
C SER A 260 1.69 8.64 -6.84
N PRO A 261 2.22 9.87 -6.82
CA PRO A 261 2.17 10.77 -7.97
C PRO A 261 2.83 10.16 -9.21
N TYR A 262 3.89 9.39 -8.99
CA TYR A 262 4.61 8.70 -10.06
C TYR A 262 3.81 7.54 -10.65
N ILE A 263 3.21 6.70 -9.79
CA ILE A 263 2.39 5.56 -10.24
C ILE A 263 1.13 6.08 -10.96
N ASN A 264 0.51 7.15 -10.45
CA ASN A 264 -0.70 7.71 -11.01
C ASN A 264 -0.50 8.36 -12.38
N SER A 265 0.57 9.15 -12.55
CA SER A 265 0.78 9.95 -13.76
C SER A 265 1.24 9.13 -14.97
N LYS A 266 1.70 7.89 -14.79
CA LYS A 266 2.40 7.15 -15.86
C LYS A 266 1.93 5.72 -16.12
N HIS A 267 1.06 5.15 -15.28
CA HIS A 267 0.82 3.69 -15.33
C HIS A 267 -0.67 3.29 -15.38
N GLY A 268 -1.54 4.18 -15.86
CA GLY A 268 -2.91 3.81 -16.25
C GLY A 268 -3.91 3.63 -15.11
N LEU A 269 -3.61 4.12 -13.90
CA LEU A 269 -4.63 4.28 -12.86
C LEU A 269 -5.62 5.40 -13.25
N PRO A 270 -6.87 5.33 -12.77
CA PRO A 270 -7.81 6.45 -12.92
C PRO A 270 -7.23 7.71 -12.28
N ASP A 271 -7.45 8.83 -12.94
CA ASP A 271 -6.98 10.14 -12.47
C ASP A 271 -7.47 10.45 -11.04
N ILE A 272 -6.59 11.07 -10.26
CA ILE A 272 -6.85 11.30 -8.83
C ILE A 272 -8.00 12.27 -8.60
N TYR A 273 -8.15 13.28 -9.46
CA TYR A 273 -9.24 14.25 -9.34
C TYR A 273 -10.59 13.61 -9.70
N THR A 274 -10.57 12.61 -10.58
CA THR A 274 -11.77 11.83 -10.89
C THR A 274 -12.15 10.91 -9.72
N MET A 275 -11.17 10.36 -8.98
CA MET A 275 -11.42 9.47 -7.84
C MET A 275 -11.67 10.18 -6.51
N ALA A 276 -11.11 11.38 -6.31
CA ALA A 276 -11.21 12.13 -5.05
C ALA A 276 -12.66 12.33 -4.54
N PRO A 277 -13.69 12.56 -5.40
CA PRO A 277 -15.07 12.66 -4.95
C PRO A 277 -15.63 11.32 -4.44
N LEU A 278 -15.23 10.20 -5.04
CA LEU A 278 -15.86 8.90 -4.82
C LEU A 278 -15.61 8.33 -3.43
N PRO A 279 -16.63 7.83 -2.72
CA PRO A 279 -16.43 7.22 -1.41
C PRO A 279 -15.48 6.02 -1.49
N PHE A 280 -15.00 5.60 -0.32
CA PHE A 280 -14.30 4.34 -0.18
C PHE A 280 -15.22 3.32 0.49
N LEU A 281 -15.95 2.59 -0.33
CA LEU A 281 -16.92 1.59 0.11
C LEU A 281 -16.27 0.20 0.07
N ALA A 282 -15.62 -0.18 1.17
CA ALA A 282 -14.94 -1.47 1.27
C ALA A 282 -15.97 -2.63 1.32
N VAL A 283 -15.86 -3.54 0.36
CA VAL A 283 -16.71 -4.73 0.27
C VAL A 283 -16.19 -5.83 1.20
N GLY A 284 -17.11 -6.63 1.73
CA GLY A 284 -16.81 -7.79 2.56
C GLY A 284 -16.94 -7.50 4.05
N LYS A 285 -17.51 -8.46 4.77
CA LYS A 285 -17.84 -8.30 6.19
C LYS A 285 -16.63 -7.96 7.07
N PRO A 286 -15.43 -8.55 6.87
CA PRO A 286 -14.28 -8.19 7.71
C PRO A 286 -13.83 -6.74 7.55
N PHE A 287 -13.87 -6.20 6.32
CA PHE A 287 -13.57 -4.79 6.07
C PHE A 287 -14.62 -3.88 6.69
N GLN A 288 -15.90 -4.23 6.56
CA GLN A 288 -16.99 -3.47 7.20
C GLN A 288 -16.83 -3.44 8.73
N ASN A 289 -16.52 -4.58 9.34
CA ASN A 289 -16.28 -4.68 10.76
C ASN A 289 -15.09 -3.81 11.21
N PHE A 290 -14.01 -3.74 10.40
CA PHE A 290 -12.89 -2.84 10.69
C PHE A 290 -13.36 -1.39 10.81
N PHE A 291 -14.13 -0.87 9.84
CA PHE A 291 -14.66 0.49 9.92
C PHE A 291 -15.54 0.72 11.16
N ASN A 292 -16.47 -0.21 11.40
CA ASN A 292 -17.42 -0.10 12.50
C ASN A 292 -16.74 -0.11 13.87
N ASN A 293 -15.61 -0.83 14.00
CA ASN A 293 -14.87 -0.92 15.25
C ASN A 293 -13.95 0.30 15.48
N HIS A 294 -13.56 1.02 14.43
CA HIS A 294 -12.57 2.11 14.52
C HIS A 294 -13.17 3.51 14.43
N ASN A 295 -14.50 3.65 14.25
CA ASN A 295 -15.21 4.95 14.20
C ASN A 295 -14.50 5.98 13.30
N ILE A 296 -14.16 5.57 12.09
CA ILE A 296 -13.38 6.39 11.17
C ILE A 296 -14.20 7.62 10.77
N LEU A 297 -13.63 8.80 10.93
CA LEU A 297 -14.21 10.06 10.48
C LEU A 297 -13.39 10.59 9.31
N GLN A 298 -14.06 11.21 8.34
CA GLN A 298 -13.37 12.07 7.37
C GLN A 298 -13.18 13.45 8.00
N ILE A 299 -12.01 14.06 7.80
CA ILE A 299 -11.61 15.35 8.35
C ILE A 299 -11.34 16.33 7.21
N THR A 300 -11.73 17.59 7.42
CA THR A 300 -11.23 18.74 6.66
C THR A 300 -11.17 19.97 7.58
N THR A 301 -10.79 21.11 7.02
CA THR A 301 -10.78 22.40 7.73
C THR A 301 -11.86 23.32 7.16
N ASP A 302 -12.16 24.39 7.88
CA ASP A 302 -12.74 25.59 7.29
C ASP A 302 -11.81 26.15 6.20
N SER A 303 -12.36 27.07 5.38
CA SER A 303 -11.57 27.73 4.36
C SER A 303 -10.41 28.50 4.99
N ILE A 304 -9.25 28.43 4.34
CA ILE A 304 -8.02 29.09 4.77
C ILE A 304 -7.75 30.20 3.76
N ASP A 305 -7.72 31.46 4.23
CA ASP A 305 -7.57 32.63 3.35
C ASP A 305 -8.61 32.71 2.22
N GLY A 306 -9.83 32.21 2.47
CA GLY A 306 -10.91 32.13 1.48
C GLY A 306 -10.91 30.88 0.60
N GLU A 307 -9.87 30.06 0.68
CA GLU A 307 -9.69 28.88 -0.17
C GLU A 307 -10.02 27.57 0.54
N PRO A 308 -10.56 26.55 -0.17
CA PRO A 308 -10.74 25.22 0.39
C PRO A 308 -9.41 24.56 0.77
N GLN A 309 -9.46 23.65 1.74
CA GLN A 309 -8.30 22.91 2.18
C GLN A 309 -7.63 22.11 1.04
N LEU A 310 -6.42 22.54 0.65
CA LEU A 310 -5.61 21.95 -0.43
C LEU A 310 -5.47 20.44 -0.33
N CYS A 311 -5.16 19.90 0.86
CA CYS A 311 -4.94 18.46 1.02
C CYS A 311 -6.18 17.64 0.65
N THR A 312 -7.36 18.17 0.95
CA THR A 312 -8.64 17.46 0.73
C THR A 312 -9.20 17.59 -0.69
N GLN A 313 -8.56 18.38 -1.55
CA GLN A 313 -8.93 18.45 -2.96
C GLN A 313 -8.56 17.16 -3.70
N CYS A 314 -7.49 16.51 -3.26
CA CYS A 314 -7.10 15.20 -3.76
C CYS A 314 -7.45 14.11 -2.75
N HIS A 315 -7.15 14.27 -1.46
CA HIS A 315 -7.18 13.17 -0.50
C HIS A 315 -8.42 13.17 0.40
N LYS A 316 -8.99 11.99 0.68
CA LYS A 316 -9.90 11.85 1.82
C LYS A 316 -9.09 11.69 3.09
N MET A 317 -8.87 12.80 3.79
CA MET A 317 -8.24 12.81 5.11
C MET A 317 -9.20 12.18 6.12
N THR A 318 -8.70 11.26 6.93
CA THR A 318 -9.46 10.43 7.85
C THR A 318 -8.68 10.20 9.13
N THR A 319 -9.40 10.03 10.25
CA THR A 319 -8.81 9.79 11.59
C THR A 319 -7.99 8.50 11.68
N SER A 320 -8.13 7.59 10.72
CA SER A 320 -7.38 6.34 10.64
C SER A 320 -6.63 6.26 9.32
N GLY A 321 -5.31 6.11 9.40
CA GLY A 321 -4.45 5.89 8.24
C GLY A 321 -3.85 7.16 7.66
N THR A 322 -4.68 8.05 7.11
CA THR A 322 -4.16 9.30 6.52
C THR A 322 -3.72 10.33 7.57
N CYS A 323 -4.56 10.65 8.55
CA CYS A 323 -4.11 11.44 9.70
C CYS A 323 -3.05 10.65 10.51
N GLY A 324 -2.05 11.37 11.01
CA GLY A 324 -0.88 10.79 11.68
C GLY A 324 0.25 10.49 10.69
N TYR A 325 0.83 9.29 10.79
CA TYR A 325 2.09 8.94 10.12
C TYR A 325 2.12 9.23 8.62
N SER A 326 1.07 8.86 7.86
CA SER A 326 1.06 9.06 6.41
C SER A 326 1.03 10.54 6.02
N PHE A 327 0.26 11.36 6.73
CA PHE A 327 0.24 12.81 6.52
C PHE A 327 1.58 13.44 6.89
N GLU A 328 2.15 13.08 8.04
CA GLU A 328 3.45 13.61 8.51
C GLU A 328 4.60 13.22 7.57
N LEU A 329 4.59 11.99 7.07
CA LEU A 329 5.56 11.52 6.08
C LEU A 329 5.43 12.28 4.76
N ALA A 330 4.20 12.50 4.29
CA ALA A 330 3.96 13.22 3.03
C ALA A 330 4.30 14.72 3.11
N THR A 331 4.21 15.31 4.31
CA THR A 331 4.42 16.75 4.54
C THR A 331 5.79 17.09 5.16
N GLY A 332 6.56 16.09 5.59
CA GLY A 332 7.97 16.23 5.98
C GLY A 332 8.24 16.47 7.48
N HIS A 333 7.33 16.04 8.38
CA HIS A 333 7.44 16.28 9.83
C HIS A 333 7.15 15.04 10.70
N PRO A 334 7.92 13.93 10.60
CA PRO A 334 7.72 12.77 11.48
C PRO A 334 8.25 13.03 12.90
N ASP A 335 7.46 12.65 13.90
CA ASP A 335 7.71 12.88 15.34
C ASP A 335 8.72 11.92 16.00
N LYS A 336 9.13 10.82 15.34
CA LYS A 336 10.06 9.82 15.92
C LYS A 336 11.11 9.29 14.94
N THR A 337 12.36 9.31 15.41
CA THR A 337 13.55 8.50 15.01
C THR A 337 14.03 8.53 13.55
N LEU A 338 13.26 9.07 12.60
CA LEU A 338 13.60 9.17 11.17
C LEU A 338 14.20 10.54 10.78
N SER A 339 14.35 11.45 11.74
CA SER A 339 14.46 12.90 11.52
C SER A 339 15.68 13.35 10.72
N THR A 340 16.82 12.66 10.75
CA THR A 340 17.98 13.04 9.93
C THR A 340 17.87 12.59 8.47
N TRP A 341 17.08 11.56 8.18
CA TRP A 341 16.94 11.00 6.83
C TRP A 341 16.04 11.86 5.93
N LEU A 342 15.11 12.62 6.51
CA LEU A 342 14.05 13.35 5.77
C LEU A 342 14.15 14.89 5.80
N THR A 343 15.07 15.49 6.59
CA THR A 343 15.03 16.94 6.89
C THR A 343 16.06 17.82 6.18
N SER A 344 16.89 17.30 5.28
CA SER A 344 18.03 18.03 4.71
C SER A 344 18.01 18.14 3.17
N GLY A 345 17.14 18.97 2.60
CA GLY A 345 17.12 19.23 1.14
C GLY A 345 16.03 20.21 0.67
N PRO A 346 16.32 21.29 -0.10
CA PRO A 346 15.33 22.30 -0.49
C PRO A 346 14.36 21.90 -1.62
N SER A 347 14.53 20.73 -2.27
CA SER A 347 13.78 20.36 -3.50
C SER A 347 13.21 18.92 -3.54
N GLU A 348 13.13 18.23 -2.40
CA GLU A 348 13.05 16.75 -2.35
C GLU A 348 11.73 16.17 -1.79
N ARG A 349 10.59 16.84 -1.99
CA ARG A 349 9.29 16.50 -1.35
C ARG A 349 8.21 15.97 -2.29
N ASN A 350 8.47 14.98 -3.14
CA ASN A 350 7.48 14.59 -4.16
C ASN A 350 6.75 13.26 -3.87
N TRP A 351 6.10 13.19 -2.71
CA TRP A 351 5.01 12.23 -2.45
C TRP A 351 3.64 12.72 -2.98
N MET A 352 3.58 13.97 -3.47
CA MET A 352 2.42 14.60 -4.09
C MET A 352 2.79 15.09 -5.50
N PRO A 353 1.85 15.10 -6.47
CA PRO A 353 2.11 15.74 -7.76
C PRO A 353 2.47 17.21 -7.54
N PRO A 354 3.29 17.82 -8.41
CA PRO A 354 3.63 19.22 -8.27
C PRO A 354 2.36 20.07 -8.28
N ILE A 355 2.13 20.82 -7.20
CA ILE A 355 1.08 21.82 -7.11
C ILE A 355 1.71 23.20 -7.27
N THR A 356 1.20 24.01 -8.19
CA THR A 356 1.69 25.39 -8.40
C THR A 356 1.02 26.31 -7.39
N VAL A 357 1.54 26.31 -6.16
CA VAL A 357 1.03 27.11 -5.04
C VAL A 357 2.22 27.70 -4.28
N ASP A 358 2.06 28.90 -3.69
CA ASP A 358 3.05 29.51 -2.81
C ASP A 358 3.41 28.55 -1.65
N PRO A 359 4.70 28.25 -1.40
CA PRO A 359 5.12 27.40 -0.30
C PRO A 359 4.58 27.82 1.07
N ALA A 360 4.38 29.12 1.32
CA ALA A 360 3.82 29.63 2.57
C ALA A 360 2.34 29.26 2.73
N VAL A 361 1.57 29.29 1.63
CA VAL A 361 0.17 28.82 1.60
C VAL A 361 0.14 27.33 1.93
N ILE A 362 1.00 26.52 1.28
CA ILE A 362 1.06 25.07 1.54
C ILE A 362 1.33 24.79 3.02
N LYS A 363 2.29 25.49 3.64
CA LYS A 363 2.60 25.32 5.07
C LYS A 363 1.39 25.58 5.96
N LYS A 364 0.67 26.68 5.73
CA LYS A 364 -0.52 27.03 6.51
C LYS A 364 -1.61 25.96 6.39
N HIS A 365 -1.87 25.48 5.17
CA HIS A 365 -2.81 24.38 4.92
C HIS A 365 -2.42 23.08 5.63
N VAL A 366 -1.13 22.74 5.61
CA VAL A 366 -0.58 21.57 6.30
C VAL A 366 -0.72 21.70 7.82
N ALA A 367 -0.36 22.85 8.40
CA ALA A 367 -0.48 23.09 9.84
C ALA A 367 -1.94 23.00 10.32
N ALA A 368 -2.86 23.62 9.56
CA ALA A 368 -4.29 23.58 9.85
C ALA A 368 -4.85 22.14 9.79
N MET A 369 -4.48 21.37 8.74
CA MET A 369 -4.88 19.97 8.62
C MET A 369 -4.28 19.11 9.74
N LYS A 370 -3.00 19.32 10.10
CA LYS A 370 -2.38 18.62 11.22
C LYS A 370 -3.15 18.86 12.52
N CYS A 371 -3.47 20.12 12.82
CA CYS A 371 -4.23 20.46 14.01
C CYS A 371 -5.59 19.74 14.03
N CYS A 372 -6.31 19.69 12.90
CA CYS A 372 -7.59 18.99 12.83
C CYS A 372 -7.46 17.45 12.83
N CYS A 373 -6.33 16.90 12.37
CA CYS A 373 -6.03 15.49 12.54
C CYS A 373 -5.81 15.15 14.03
N ASP A 374 -5.13 16.02 14.77
CA ASP A 374 -4.82 15.81 16.18
C ASP A 374 -6.03 16.11 17.08
N ASN A 375 -6.86 17.11 16.73
CA ASN A 375 -8.03 17.56 17.50
C ASN A 375 -9.25 17.84 16.60
N PRO A 376 -9.91 16.80 16.07
CA PRO A 376 -10.96 16.94 15.04
C PRO A 376 -12.22 17.69 15.47
N GLN A 377 -12.45 17.86 16.78
CA GLN A 377 -13.59 18.60 17.33
C GLN A 377 -13.31 20.09 17.57
N SER A 378 -12.08 20.56 17.30
CA SER A 378 -11.71 21.96 17.50
C SER A 378 -12.43 22.90 16.52
N GLN A 379 -12.65 24.14 16.95
CA GLN A 379 -13.08 25.22 16.07
C GLN A 379 -12.14 25.34 14.85
N GLY A 380 -12.72 25.56 13.67
CA GLY A 380 -12.00 25.53 12.40
C GLY A 380 -11.95 24.14 11.75
N CYS A 381 -12.19 23.06 12.49
CA CYS A 381 -12.21 21.70 11.94
C CYS A 381 -13.61 21.31 11.49
N LYS A 382 -13.68 20.44 10.49
CA LYS A 382 -14.92 19.81 10.02
C LYS A 382 -14.74 18.31 9.95
N THR A 383 -15.73 17.57 10.46
CA THR A 383 -15.76 16.11 10.38
C THR A 383 -17.04 15.61 9.75
N ARG A 384 -17.01 14.42 9.17
CA ARG A 384 -18.23 13.70 8.80
C ARG A 384 -18.05 12.20 8.93
N LYS A 385 -19.16 11.47 9.11
CA LYS A 385 -19.14 10.01 9.18
C LYS A 385 -18.54 9.46 7.89
N PHE A 386 -17.63 8.50 8.02
CA PHE A 386 -16.96 7.86 6.90
C PHE A 386 -16.96 6.35 7.10
N GLY A 387 -17.61 5.64 6.19
CA GLY A 387 -17.85 4.22 6.39
C GLY A 387 -17.84 3.41 5.11
N PRO A 388 -17.92 2.07 5.27
CA PRO A 388 -17.69 1.10 4.21
C PRO A 388 -18.93 0.90 3.32
N THR A 389 -20.09 1.44 3.71
CA THR A 389 -21.34 1.32 2.94
C THR A 389 -21.98 2.69 2.72
N LEU A 390 -22.88 2.78 1.71
CA LEU A 390 -23.64 4.00 1.45
C LEU A 390 -24.50 4.42 2.66
N ALA A 391 -25.03 3.46 3.42
CA ALA A 391 -25.81 3.72 4.63
C ALA A 391 -24.98 4.33 5.76
N ASP A 392 -23.65 4.21 5.68
CA ASP A 392 -22.74 4.81 6.65
C ASP A 392 -22.33 6.23 6.29
N LEU A 393 -22.62 6.70 5.08
CA LEU A 393 -22.28 8.05 4.66
C LEU A 393 -23.43 9.00 5.02
N PRO A 394 -23.13 10.27 5.35
CA PRO A 394 -24.16 11.27 5.55
C PRO A 394 -24.93 11.54 4.25
N GLU A 395 -26.16 12.04 4.39
CA GLU A 395 -26.95 12.53 3.25
C GLU A 395 -26.17 13.60 2.47
N GLY A 396 -26.18 13.51 1.14
CA GLY A 396 -25.47 14.43 0.24
C GLY A 396 -23.95 14.28 0.22
N PHE A 397 -23.40 13.16 0.72
CA PHE A 397 -21.96 12.90 0.69
C PHE A 397 -21.33 13.07 -0.71
N ASP A 398 -22.03 12.61 -1.74
CA ASP A 398 -21.68 12.71 -3.16
C ASP A 398 -21.60 14.15 -3.67
N ARG A 399 -22.37 15.07 -3.06
CA ARG A 399 -22.32 16.52 -3.28
C ARG A 399 -21.33 17.24 -2.36
N GLY A 400 -20.58 16.51 -1.54
CA GLY A 400 -19.64 17.09 -0.58
C GLY A 400 -20.28 17.59 0.72
N GLU A 401 -21.52 17.17 1.03
CA GLU A 401 -22.27 17.60 2.22
C GLU A 401 -22.00 16.69 3.44
N GLY A 402 -22.72 16.96 4.54
CA GLY A 402 -22.67 16.13 5.76
C GLY A 402 -21.57 16.50 6.76
N TRP A 403 -20.90 17.63 6.57
CA TRP A 403 -19.88 18.14 7.48
C TRP A 403 -20.49 18.70 8.76
N ILE A 404 -19.87 18.35 9.89
CA ILE A 404 -20.15 18.85 11.23
C ILE A 404 -18.95 19.70 11.65
N SER A 405 -19.20 20.98 11.95
CA SER A 405 -18.16 21.89 12.44
C SER A 405 -17.80 21.59 13.88
N GLY A 406 -16.50 21.49 14.16
CA GLY A 406 -15.97 21.43 15.51
C GLY A 406 -16.30 22.70 16.30
N GLN A 407 -16.61 22.53 17.58
CA GLN A 407 -17.05 23.60 18.48
C GLN A 407 -16.07 23.82 19.64
N GLU A 408 -15.16 22.87 19.88
CA GLU A 408 -14.26 22.91 21.01
C GLU A 408 -13.21 24.02 20.83
N PRO A 409 -12.93 24.83 21.86
CA PRO A 409 -11.84 25.79 21.79
C PRO A 409 -10.52 25.07 21.49
N GLY A 410 -9.73 25.62 20.57
CA GLY A 410 -8.45 25.04 20.17
C GLY A 410 -7.70 25.94 19.20
N LEU A 411 -6.44 25.61 18.95
CA LEU A 411 -5.54 26.45 18.14
C LEU A 411 -5.78 26.32 16.62
N CYS A 412 -6.63 25.39 16.19
CA CYS A 412 -6.82 25.10 14.77
C CYS A 412 -7.38 26.29 14.00
N LYS A 413 -8.39 26.98 14.56
CA LYS A 413 -8.92 28.21 13.96
C LYS A 413 -7.87 29.33 13.93
N ASP A 414 -7.12 29.51 15.00
CA ASP A 414 -6.07 30.53 15.08
C ASP A 414 -4.97 30.29 14.03
N ILE A 415 -4.61 29.02 13.76
CA ILE A 415 -3.71 28.65 12.65
C ILE A 415 -4.27 29.14 11.31
N MET A 416 -5.55 28.89 11.05
CA MET A 416 -6.23 29.27 9.80
C MET A 416 -6.37 30.79 9.64
N GLU A 417 -6.47 31.54 10.74
CA GLU A 417 -6.56 33.00 10.74
C GLU A 417 -5.18 33.70 10.83
N SER A 418 -4.13 32.95 11.14
CA SER A 418 -2.76 33.48 11.24
C SER A 418 -2.21 33.94 9.89
N TYR A 419 -1.25 34.87 9.92
CA TYR A 419 -0.43 35.12 8.73
C TYR A 419 0.30 33.83 8.32
N GLN A 420 0.40 33.55 7.02
CA GLN A 420 0.96 32.31 6.46
C GLN A 420 2.32 31.91 7.06
N TRP A 421 3.18 32.88 7.36
CA TRP A 421 4.52 32.66 7.94
C TRP A 421 4.53 32.37 9.45
N ASN A 422 3.39 32.56 10.13
CA ASN A 422 3.25 32.35 11.57
C ASN A 422 2.49 31.07 11.91
N ALA A 423 1.95 30.34 10.93
CA ALA A 423 1.18 29.12 11.15
C ALA A 423 1.94 28.07 11.98
N ASP A 424 3.26 28.01 11.82
CA ASP A 424 4.16 27.09 12.52
C ASP A 424 4.33 27.40 14.03
N LYS A 425 3.78 28.52 14.53
CA LYS A 425 3.93 28.97 15.92
C LYS A 425 2.79 28.57 16.85
N PHE A 426 1.76 27.91 16.32
CA PHE A 426 0.54 27.55 17.02
C PHE A 426 0.49 26.03 17.27
#